data_AF-A0A937ML18-F1
#
_entry.id   AF-A0A937ML18-F1
#
_cell.length_a   1.000
_cell.length_b   1.000
_cell.length_c   1.000
_cell.angle_alpha   90.00
_cell.angle_beta   90.00
_cell.angle_gamma   90.00
#
_symmetry.space_group_name_H-M   'P 1'
#
loop_
_entity.id
_entity.type
_entity.pdbx_description
1 polymer ?
#
loop_
_entity_poly.entity_id
_entity_poly.type
_entity_poly.pdbx_seq_one_letter_code
_entity_poly.pdbx_strand_id
1 'polypeptide(L)' 'LELRTRDRARKLISKIDEALDRIEDGSYGYCEETSEPISISRLEARPIATLSIEAQERHERMEKTHRDD' A
#
# COMPACT_ATOMS: atom_id res chain seq x y z
N LEU A 1 -22.59 -7.18 -10.23
CA LEU A 1 -21.14 -7.19 -10.57
C LEU A 1 -20.61 -5.78 -10.81
N GLU A 2 -21.34 -4.95 -11.56
CA GLU A 2 -21.01 -3.56 -11.88
C GLU A 2 -20.73 -2.68 -10.64
N LEU A 3 -21.61 -2.72 -9.62
CA LEU A 3 -21.44 -1.93 -8.39
C LEU A 3 -20.13 -2.25 -7.63
N ARG A 4 -19.80 -3.54 -7.46
CA ARG A 4 -18.56 -3.96 -6.77
C ARG A 4 -17.29 -3.52 -7.51
N THR A 5 -17.33 -3.53 -8.84
CA THR A 5 -16.19 -3.10 -9.67
C THR A 5 -15.99 -1.59 -9.55
N ARG A 6 -17.09 -0.83 -9.59
CA ARG A 6 -17.07 0.63 -9.36
C ARG A 6 -16.52 0.99 -7.99
N ASP A 7 -16.93 0.29 -6.94
CA ASP A 7 -16.45 0.56 -5.58
C ASP A 7 -14.95 0.29 -5.43
N ARG A 8 -14.44 -0.77 -6.10
CA ARG A 8 -12.99 -1.05 -6.14
C ARG A 8 -12.23 0.05 -6.89
N ALA A 9 -12.75 0.51 -8.02
CA ALA A 9 -12.14 1.60 -8.78
C ALA A 9 -12.10 2.90 -7.96
N ARG A 10 -13.19 3.24 -7.26
CA ARG A 10 -13.23 4.40 -6.37
C ARG A 10 -12.19 4.31 -5.25
N LYS A 11 -12.04 3.14 -4.61
CA LYS A 11 -11.00 2.92 -3.60
C LYS A 11 -9.59 3.01 -4.18
N LEU A 12 -9.39 2.56 -5.42
CA LEU A 12 -8.11 2.69 -6.09
C LEU A 12 -7.76 4.16 -6.35
N ILE A 13 -8.73 4.97 -6.79
CA ILE A 13 -8.54 6.42 -6.99
C ILE A 13 -8.12 7.09 -5.67
N SER A 14 -8.82 6.81 -4.56
CA SER A 14 -8.45 7.32 -3.24
C SER A 14 -6.98 7.01 -2.87
N LYS A 15 -6.52 5.79 -3.16
CA LYS A 15 -5.13 5.39 -2.89
C LYS A 15 -4.11 6.07 -3.81
N ILE A 16 -4.53 6.51 -4.99
CA ILE A 16 -3.68 7.31 -5.88
C ILE A 16 -3.59 8.73 -5.34
N ASP A 17 -4.72 9.31 -4.92
CA ASP A 17 -4.74 10.65 -4.30
C ASP A 17 -3.85 10.67 -3.04
N GLU A 18 -3.98 9.68 -2.15
CA GLU A 18 -3.09 9.52 -0.98
C GLU A 18 -1.60 9.38 -1.37
N ALA A 19 -1.29 8.72 -2.50
CA ALA A 19 0.08 8.61 -2.97
C ALA A 19 0.62 9.96 -3.49
N LEU A 20 -0.23 10.78 -4.11
CA LEU A 20 0.12 12.13 -4.54
C LEU A 20 0.37 13.04 -3.33
N ASP A 21 -0.49 12.99 -2.31
CA ASP A 21 -0.30 13.76 -1.07
C ASP A 21 1.04 13.44 -0.41
N ARG A 22 1.44 12.16 -0.39
CA ARG A 22 2.76 11.74 0.12
C ARG A 22 3.93 12.23 -0.72
N ILE A 23 3.73 12.47 -2.01
CA ILE A 23 4.76 13.10 -2.85
C ILE A 23 4.92 14.57 -2.43
N GLU A 24 3.82 15.27 -2.16
CA GLU A 24 3.82 16.66 -1.73
C GLU A 24 4.46 16.85 -0.35
N ASP A 25 4.18 15.96 0.60
CA ASP A 25 4.77 16.00 1.95
C ASP A 25 6.19 15.40 2.06
N GLY A 26 6.67 14.75 0.99
CA GLY A 26 8.00 14.15 0.89
C GLY A 26 8.14 12.76 1.52
N SER A 27 7.05 12.14 2.01
CA SER A 27 7.05 10.79 2.57
C SER A 27 6.92 9.69 1.51
N TYR A 28 6.67 10.03 0.25
CA TYR A 28 6.57 9.06 -0.83
C TYR A 28 7.85 8.24 -0.98
N GLY A 29 7.67 6.92 -1.10
CA GLY A 29 8.77 5.98 -1.23
C GLY A 29 9.37 5.52 0.09
N TYR A 30 8.79 5.89 1.23
CA TYR A 30 9.15 5.36 2.54
C TYR A 30 8.03 4.49 3.12
N CYS A 31 8.44 3.44 3.83
CA CYS A 31 7.54 2.50 4.49
C CYS A 31 6.83 3.18 5.66
N GLU A 32 5.50 3.16 5.69
CA GLU A 32 4.72 3.79 6.77
C GLU A 32 4.95 3.15 8.15
N GLU A 33 5.37 1.88 8.19
CA GLU A 33 5.62 1.15 9.44
C GLU A 33 7.04 1.35 9.97
N THR A 34 8.05 1.25 9.08
CA THR A 34 9.47 1.24 9.49
C THR A 34 10.20 2.54 9.19
N SER A 35 9.58 3.46 8.42
CA SER A 35 10.22 4.65 7.85
C SER A 35 11.43 4.36 6.94
N GLU A 36 11.65 3.10 6.56
CA GLU A 36 12.74 2.72 5.66
C GLU A 36 12.33 2.90 4.18
N PRO A 37 13.30 3.15 3.27
CA PRO A 37 13.01 3.26 1.85
C PRO A 37 12.35 2.01 1.26
N ILE A 38 11.31 2.20 0.46
CA ILE A 38 10.69 1.18 -0.38
C ILE A 38 11.53 1.05 -1.66
N SER A 39 11.78 -0.19 -2.11
CA SER A 39 12.56 -0.42 -3.31
C SER A 39 11.92 0.22 -4.55
N ILE A 40 12.74 0.84 -5.39
CA ILE A 40 12.28 1.50 -6.62
C ILE A 40 11.52 0.52 -7.51
N SER A 41 12.04 -0.68 -7.73
CA SER A 41 11.37 -1.71 -8.54
C SER A 41 9.96 -2.08 -8.02
N ARG A 42 9.72 -1.97 -6.71
CA ARG A 42 8.38 -2.18 -6.14
C ARG A 42 7.45 -1.01 -6.43
N LEU A 43 7.95 0.22 -6.33
CA LEU A 43 7.17 1.42 -6.66
C LEU A 43 6.86 1.51 -8.16
N GLU A 44 7.80 1.09 -9.02
CA GLU A 44 7.56 0.96 -10.47
C GLU A 44 6.46 -0.06 -10.78
N ALA A 45 6.47 -1.21 -10.10
CA ALA A 45 5.44 -2.22 -10.27
C ALA A 45 4.09 -1.82 -9.63
N ARG A 46 4.12 -1.10 -8.51
CA ARG A 46 2.94 -0.69 -7.76
C ARG A 46 3.17 0.67 -7.07
N PRO A 47 2.87 1.79 -7.75
CA PRO A 47 3.16 3.15 -7.25
C PRO A 47 2.40 3.53 -5.98
N ILE A 48 1.29 2.85 -5.69
CA ILE A 48 0.46 3.06 -4.49
C ILE A 48 0.92 2.22 -3.28
N ALA A 49 2.08 1.58 -3.35
CA ALA A 49 2.60 0.80 -2.22
C ALA A 49 2.93 1.74 -1.05
N THR A 50 2.52 1.35 0.16
CA THR A 50 2.77 2.10 1.40
C THR A 50 3.77 1.40 2.33
N LEU A 51 4.02 0.10 2.10
CA LEU A 51 4.88 -0.75 2.91
C LEU A 51 6.01 -1.35 2.07
N SER A 52 7.17 -1.55 2.71
CA SER A 52 8.24 -2.39 2.18
C SER A 52 7.79 -3.84 2.01
N ILE A 53 8.58 -4.66 1.30
CA ILE A 53 8.26 -6.08 1.11
C ILE A 53 8.21 -6.79 2.47
N GLU A 54 9.23 -6.58 3.30
CA GLU A 54 9.33 -7.23 4.62
C GLU A 54 8.19 -6.82 5.56
N ALA A 55 7.83 -5.53 5.60
CA ALA A 55 6.69 -5.06 6.40
C ALA A 55 5.37 -5.68 5.92
N GLN A 56 5.16 -5.74 4.60
CA GLN A 56 4.00 -6.40 4.02
C GLN A 56 3.94 -7.89 4.37
N GLU A 57 5.05 -8.62 4.29
CA GLU A 57 5.11 -10.04 4.65
C GLU A 57 4.80 -10.27 6.13
N ARG A 58 5.30 -9.41 7.03
CA ARG A 58 4.95 -9.46 8.45
C ARG A 58 3.46 -9.24 8.68
N HIS A 59 2.88 -8.23 8.03
CA HIS A 59 1.45 -7.92 8.14
C HIS A 59 0.60 -9.11 7.68
N GLU A 60 0.91 -9.69 6.51
CA GLU A 60 0.20 -10.85 5.98
C GLU A 60 0.35 -12.10 6.86
N ARG A 61 1.51 -12.29 7.50
CA ARG A 61 1.72 -13.37 8.46
C ARG A 61 0.85 -13.19 9.71
N MET A 62 0.78 -11.97 10.24
CA MET A 62 -0.08 -11.68 11.40
C MET A 62 -1.56 -11.86 11.08
N GLU A 63 -2.02 -11.37 9.92
CA GLU A 63 -3.43 -11.55 9.51
C GLU A 63 -3.82 -13.01 9.33
N LYS A 64 -2.91 -13.87 8.87
CA LYS A 64 -3.16 -15.31 8.76
C LYS A 64 -3.37 -15.95 10.13
N THR A 65 -2.49 -15.68 11.09
CA THR A 65 -2.62 -16.22 12.45
C THR A 65 -3.96 -15.84 13.09
N HIS A 66 -4.40 -14.58 12.95
CA HIS A 66 -5.67 -14.12 13.53
C HIS A 66 -6.94 -14.68 12.86
N ARG A 67 -6.83 -15.28 11.67
CA ARG A 67 -7.97 -15.92 10.99
C ARG A 67 -8.15 -17.38 11.38
N ASP A 68 -7.10 -17.99 11.90
CA ASP A 68 -7.07 -19.40 12.29
C ASP A 68 -7.41 -19.62 13.78
N ASP A 69 -7.55 -18.52 14.56
CA ASP A 69 -8.11 -18.46 15.93
C ASP A 69 -9.62 -18.14 15.91
#